data_AF-A0A2B7X6P8-F1
#
_entry.id   AF-A0A2B7X6P8-F1
#
_cell.length_a   1.000
_cell.length_b   1.000
_cell.length_c   1.000
_cell.angle_alpha   90.00
_cell.angle_beta   90.00
_cell.angle_gamma   90.00
#
_symmetry.space_group_name_H-M   'P 1'
#
loop_
_entity.id
_entity.type
_entity.pdbx_description
1 polymer ?
#
loop_
_entity_poly.entity_id
_entity_poly.type
_entity_poly.pdbx_seq_one_letter_code
_entity_poly.pdbx_strand_id
1 'polypeptide(L)'
;AVQAYQNTLPSSSNNEFNLHFLEVAALIIHALAVNLYIATHPDVDVFTVKRGLPQHPHSTIDLCHGLYAAYMQYPYGLADTVGYWAETQIFGGVVLFEHGNGYCDSVLLDAFIHSPTHLGSSSAFQLSQSQLTFLQPLPFSAAQNTNTSTVHRNDLRARCIFRDDFSRINPVRGPRCVVPLTDELKAGYDWVRRQHEARARGEPYETRYYPPK
;
A
#
# COMPACT_ATOMS: atom_id res chain seq x y z
N ALA A 1 8.54 6.98 8.13
CA ALA A 1 9.30 7.41 6.94
C ALA A 1 10.30 8.55 7.19
N VAL A 2 10.12 9.77 6.64
CA VAL A 2 11.24 10.74 6.40
C VAL A 2 11.99 11.16 7.67
N GLN A 3 11.28 11.53 8.73
CA GLN A 3 11.94 11.92 9.98
C GLN A 3 12.66 10.75 10.64
N ALA A 4 12.08 9.54 10.58
CA ALA A 4 12.70 8.33 11.11
C ALA A 4 13.98 8.01 10.34
N TYR A 5 13.95 8.07 9.00
CA TYR A 5 15.16 7.96 8.16
C TYR A 5 16.24 8.97 8.56
N GLN A 6 15.89 10.26 8.70
CA GLN A 6 16.84 11.31 9.08
C GLN A 6 17.47 11.12 10.46
N ASN A 7 16.78 10.41 11.36
CA ASN A 7 17.26 10.13 12.71
C ASN A 7 18.20 8.91 12.76
N THR A 8 18.28 8.11 11.69
CA THR A 8 19.18 6.95 11.63
C THR A 8 20.57 7.33 11.13
N LEU A 9 21.60 6.72 11.73
CA LEU A 9 22.98 6.87 11.26
C LEU A 9 23.28 5.83 10.16
N PRO A 10 23.84 6.24 9.01
CA PRO A 10 24.32 5.32 7.98
C PRO A 10 25.59 4.62 8.49
N SER A 11 25.45 3.42 9.04
CA SER A 11 26.57 2.54 9.36
C SER A 11 26.34 1.16 8.76
N SER A 12 27.42 0.46 8.42
CA SER A 12 27.39 -0.83 7.73
C SER A 12 26.69 -1.95 8.50
N SER A 13 26.38 -1.73 9.78
CA SER A 13 25.66 -2.67 10.65
C SER A 13 24.23 -2.23 10.97
N ASN A 14 23.77 -1.09 10.47
CA ASN A 14 22.47 -0.52 10.86
C ASN A 14 21.36 -0.86 9.86
N ASN A 15 20.58 -1.88 10.19
CA ASN A 15 19.39 -2.26 9.42
C ASN A 15 18.31 -1.17 9.44
N GLU A 16 18.26 -0.37 10.51
CA GLU A 16 17.26 0.69 10.67
C GLU A 16 17.36 1.73 9.54
N PHE A 17 18.59 2.13 9.18
CA PHE A 17 18.81 3.06 8.07
C PHE A 17 18.32 2.48 6.73
N ASN A 18 18.68 1.24 6.43
CA ASN A 18 18.31 0.60 5.16
C ASN A 18 16.80 0.36 5.07
N LEU A 19 16.16 -0.03 6.19
CA LEU A 19 14.72 -0.20 6.27
C LEU A 19 13.98 1.11 6.00
N HIS A 20 14.37 2.20 6.67
CA HIS A 20 13.76 3.50 6.44
C HIS A 20 14.10 4.10 5.08
N PHE A 21 15.29 3.84 4.54
CA PHE A 21 15.63 4.21 3.17
C PHE A 21 14.71 3.52 2.17
N LEU A 22 14.53 2.20 2.32
CA LEU A 22 13.62 1.42 1.47
C LEU A 22 12.15 1.87 1.64
N GLU A 23 11.73 2.21 2.86
CA GLU A 23 10.40 2.76 3.15
C GLU A 23 10.17 4.06 2.38
N VAL A 24 11.10 5.01 2.46
CA VAL A 24 11.04 6.29 1.75
C VAL A 24 11.11 6.08 0.23
N ALA A 25 11.97 5.19 -0.26
CA ALA A 25 12.09 4.89 -1.68
C ALA A 25 10.79 4.31 -2.24
N ALA A 26 10.18 3.34 -1.55
CA ALA A 26 8.90 2.75 -1.95
C ALA A 26 7.79 3.81 -2.00
N LEU A 27 7.69 4.67 -0.98
CA LEU A 27 6.71 5.76 -0.94
C LEU A 27 6.90 6.76 -2.08
N ILE A 28 8.13 7.16 -2.39
CA ILE A 28 8.42 8.11 -3.48
C ILE A 28 8.06 7.50 -4.83
N ILE A 29 8.48 6.25 -5.08
CA ILE A 29 8.16 5.55 -6.33
C ILE A 29 6.66 5.40 -6.51
N HIS A 30 5.95 5.00 -5.45
CA HIS A 30 4.49 4.88 -5.45
C HIS A 30 3.84 6.23 -5.80
N ALA A 31 4.17 7.28 -5.05
CA ALA A 31 3.60 8.61 -5.25
C ALA A 31 3.94 9.19 -6.63
N LEU A 32 5.16 8.97 -7.14
CA LEU A 32 5.56 9.43 -8.46
C LEU A 32 4.76 8.74 -9.57
N ALA A 33 4.55 7.42 -9.47
CA ALA A 33 3.72 6.68 -10.42
C ALA A 33 2.26 7.16 -10.39
N VAL A 34 1.68 7.33 -9.21
CA VAL A 34 0.32 7.88 -9.03
C VAL A 34 0.20 9.26 -9.68
N ASN A 35 1.11 10.18 -9.35
CA ASN A 35 1.07 11.55 -9.85
C ASN A 35 1.27 11.63 -11.37
N LEU A 36 2.21 10.85 -11.93
CA LEU A 36 2.42 10.78 -13.37
C LEU A 36 1.20 10.22 -14.08
N TYR A 37 0.57 9.18 -13.53
CA TYR A 37 -0.62 8.59 -14.12
C TYR A 37 -1.77 9.60 -14.15
N ILE A 38 -2.04 10.27 -13.02
CA ILE A 38 -3.08 11.31 -12.94
C ILE A 38 -2.81 12.45 -13.93
N ALA A 39 -1.56 12.91 -14.03
CA ALA A 39 -1.21 14.01 -14.93
C ALA A 39 -1.34 13.65 -16.42
N THR A 40 -1.14 12.37 -16.77
CA THR A 40 -1.18 11.90 -18.17
C THR A 40 -2.53 11.32 -18.57
N HIS A 41 -3.39 10.99 -17.61
CA HIS A 41 -4.72 10.44 -17.81
C HIS A 41 -5.79 11.29 -17.11
N PRO A 42 -5.92 12.59 -17.45
CA PRO A 42 -6.87 13.48 -16.78
C PRO A 42 -8.34 13.07 -16.97
N ASP A 43 -8.63 12.27 -18.01
CA ASP A 43 -9.96 11.76 -18.34
C ASP A 43 -10.28 10.42 -17.64
N VAL A 44 -9.28 9.76 -17.03
CA VAL A 44 -9.53 8.60 -16.18
C VAL A 44 -10.10 9.13 -14.88
N ASP A 45 -11.41 8.99 -14.73
CA ASP A 45 -12.10 9.35 -13.51
C ASP A 45 -11.58 8.46 -12.38
N VAL A 46 -10.60 8.98 -11.64
CA VAL A 46 -10.01 8.35 -10.44
C VAL A 46 -11.11 8.07 -9.39
N PHE A 47 -12.26 8.76 -9.52
CA PHE A 47 -13.47 8.64 -8.74
C PHE A 47 -14.65 8.17 -9.61
N THR A 48 -14.57 7.06 -10.36
CA THR A 48 -15.72 6.60 -11.15
C THR A 48 -16.96 6.39 -10.28
N VAL A 49 -17.89 7.36 -10.31
CA VAL A 49 -19.24 7.24 -9.77
C VAL A 49 -20.23 7.49 -10.90
N LYS A 50 -20.47 6.44 -11.70
CA LYS A 50 -21.69 6.39 -12.53
C LYS A 50 -22.79 5.66 -11.77
N ARG A 51 -23.93 6.35 -11.59
CA ARG A 51 -25.12 5.86 -10.88
C ARG A 51 -25.76 4.67 -11.62
N GLY A 52 -26.15 3.64 -10.88
CA GLY A 52 -27.19 2.69 -11.26
C GLY A 52 -26.78 1.42 -12.02
N LEU A 53 -25.49 1.19 -12.29
CA LEU A 53 -24.97 -0.06 -12.88
C LEU A 53 -23.87 -0.65 -12.00
N PRO A 54 -23.64 -1.99 -12.01
CA PRO A 54 -22.40 -2.55 -11.51
C PRO A 54 -21.25 -1.91 -12.28
N GLN A 55 -20.47 -1.09 -11.59
CA GLN A 55 -19.32 -0.41 -12.16
C GLN A 55 -18.24 -1.46 -12.44
N HIS A 56 -18.13 -1.85 -13.70
CA HIS A 56 -16.88 -2.43 -14.17
C HIS A 56 -15.96 -1.27 -14.51
N PRO A 57 -14.73 -1.21 -13.97
CA PRO A 57 -13.73 -0.30 -14.52
C PRO A 57 -13.70 -0.55 -16.02
N HIS A 58 -13.57 0.50 -16.83
CA HIS A 58 -13.24 0.32 -18.25
C HIS A 58 -12.14 -0.73 -18.28
N SER A 59 -12.44 -1.88 -18.87
CA SER A 59 -11.45 -2.93 -19.07
C SER A 59 -10.21 -2.25 -19.64
N THR A 60 -9.07 -2.42 -18.96
CA THR A 60 -7.75 -1.80 -19.18
C THR A 60 -7.47 -0.49 -18.43
N ILE A 61 -7.35 -0.56 -17.10
CA ILE A 61 -6.20 0.15 -16.51
C ILE A 61 -5.00 -0.65 -16.97
N ASP A 62 -4.28 -0.11 -17.95
CA ASP A 62 -2.91 -0.54 -18.14
C ASP A 62 -2.19 -0.22 -16.84
N LEU A 63 -1.37 -1.15 -16.32
CA LEU A 63 -0.57 -0.96 -15.10
C LEU A 63 -1.35 -1.11 -13.77
N CYS A 64 -2.13 -2.19 -13.59
CA CYS A 64 -2.77 -2.49 -12.30
C CYS A 64 -2.17 -3.72 -11.59
N HIS A 65 -2.18 -3.70 -10.26
CA HIS A 65 -1.80 -4.85 -9.44
C HIS A 65 -3.04 -5.61 -8.93
N GLY A 66 -3.31 -6.82 -9.44
CA GLY A 66 -4.54 -7.56 -9.16
C GLY A 66 -4.83 -7.84 -7.67
N LEU A 67 -3.79 -8.05 -6.85
CA LEU A 67 -3.93 -8.27 -5.39
C LEU A 67 -4.23 -7.01 -4.56
N TYR A 68 -4.06 -5.83 -5.16
CA TYR A 68 -4.28 -4.49 -4.57
C TYR A 68 -5.35 -3.75 -5.37
N ALA A 69 -6.39 -4.47 -5.80
CA ALA A 69 -7.50 -3.92 -6.58
C ALA A 69 -8.63 -3.31 -5.70
N ALA A 70 -8.41 -3.16 -4.39
CA ALA A 70 -9.37 -2.56 -3.46
C ALA A 70 -9.36 -1.03 -3.55
N TYR A 71 -9.40 -0.48 -4.77
CA TYR A 71 -9.18 0.94 -5.06
C TYR A 71 -10.11 1.88 -4.28
N MET A 72 -11.31 1.44 -3.89
CA MET A 72 -12.26 2.22 -3.09
C MET A 72 -11.72 2.61 -1.70
N GLN A 73 -10.71 1.90 -1.19
CA GLN A 73 -10.12 2.23 0.12
C GLN A 73 -8.94 3.20 0.01
N TYR A 74 -8.45 3.48 -1.19
CA TYR A 74 -7.23 4.27 -1.40
C TYR A 74 -7.53 5.77 -1.56
N PRO A 75 -6.66 6.67 -1.05
CA PRO A 75 -6.90 8.11 -1.09
C PRO A 75 -6.94 8.69 -2.51
N TYR A 76 -6.19 8.12 -3.44
CA TYR A 76 -6.20 8.43 -4.87
C TYR A 76 -6.89 7.31 -5.67
N GLY A 77 -7.80 6.56 -5.03
CA GLY A 77 -8.68 5.62 -5.68
C GLY A 77 -7.96 4.63 -6.58
N LEU A 78 -8.32 4.68 -7.86
CA LEU A 78 -7.77 3.80 -8.89
C LEU A 78 -6.27 4.02 -9.16
N ALA A 79 -5.80 5.25 -8.99
CA ALA A 79 -4.42 5.62 -9.30
C ALA A 79 -3.42 4.95 -8.35
N ASP A 80 -3.76 4.72 -7.08
CA ASP A 80 -2.91 3.99 -6.14
C ASP A 80 -2.59 2.55 -6.61
N THR A 81 -3.48 1.94 -7.42
CA THR A 81 -3.20 0.61 -8.01
C THR A 81 -2.02 0.64 -8.99
N VAL A 82 -1.76 1.79 -9.62
CA VAL A 82 -0.62 2.04 -10.51
C VAL A 82 0.66 2.20 -9.69
N GLY A 83 0.57 2.83 -8.51
CA GLY A 83 1.69 2.90 -7.57
C GLY A 83 2.18 1.52 -7.14
N TYR A 84 1.26 0.62 -6.78
CA TYR A 84 1.60 -0.78 -6.43
C TYR A 84 2.13 -1.59 -7.63
N TRP A 85 1.63 -1.31 -8.83
CA TRP A 85 2.20 -1.88 -10.06
C TRP A 85 3.65 -1.39 -10.25
N ALA A 86 3.93 -0.10 -10.09
CA ALA A 86 5.28 0.44 -10.24
C ALA A 86 6.27 -0.15 -9.23
N GLU A 87 5.84 -0.34 -7.98
CA GLU A 87 6.63 -1.06 -6.97
C GLU A 87 6.95 -2.49 -7.41
N THR A 88 5.99 -3.18 -8.03
CA THR A 88 6.25 -4.53 -8.58
C THR A 88 7.32 -4.52 -9.65
N GLN A 89 7.27 -3.55 -10.56
CA GLN A 89 8.24 -3.46 -11.65
C GLN A 89 9.65 -3.14 -11.14
N ILE A 90 9.77 -2.32 -10.09
CA ILE A 90 11.06 -1.84 -9.57
C ILE A 90 11.61 -2.78 -8.50
N PHE A 91 10.80 -3.16 -7.50
CA PHE A 91 11.23 -3.94 -6.34
C PHE A 91 10.93 -5.44 -6.46
N GLY A 92 10.13 -5.87 -7.43
CA GLY A 92 9.70 -7.27 -7.57
C GLY A 92 8.41 -7.60 -6.82
N GLY A 93 7.80 -6.62 -6.17
CA GLY A 93 6.50 -6.71 -5.52
C GLY A 93 6.22 -5.47 -4.68
N VAL A 94 5.10 -5.49 -3.95
CA VAL A 94 4.77 -4.40 -3.01
C VAL A 94 5.64 -4.52 -1.77
N VAL A 95 6.25 -3.41 -1.36
CA VAL A 95 7.14 -3.37 -0.20
C VAL A 95 6.32 -3.21 1.08
N LEU A 96 6.52 -4.11 2.03
CA LEU A 96 5.87 -4.12 3.35
C LEU A 96 6.92 -4.15 4.45
N PHE A 97 6.55 -3.70 5.65
CA PHE A 97 7.45 -3.68 6.80
C PHE A 97 6.80 -4.33 8.01
N GLU A 98 7.58 -5.09 8.79
CA GLU A 98 7.17 -5.59 10.09
C GLU A 98 7.44 -4.54 11.16
N HIS A 99 6.41 -4.21 11.94
CA HIS A 99 6.49 -3.19 12.99
C HIS A 99 6.59 -3.85 14.37
N GLY A 100 7.51 -3.36 15.21
CA GLY A 100 7.73 -3.90 16.56
C GLY A 100 6.61 -3.58 17.55
N ASN A 101 5.75 -2.63 17.22
CA ASN A 101 4.55 -2.27 17.95
C ASN A 101 3.42 -2.10 16.93
N GLY A 102 2.41 -2.97 16.98
CA GLY A 102 1.27 -2.96 16.05
C GLY A 102 0.43 -1.69 15.99
N TYR A 103 0.76 -0.68 16.83
CA TYR A 103 0.09 0.61 16.90
C TYR A 103 1.03 1.82 16.64
N CYS A 104 2.35 1.65 16.63
CA CYS A 104 3.29 2.75 16.37
C CYS A 104 4.22 2.42 15.21
N ASP A 105 4.02 3.12 14.10
CA ASP A 105 4.75 3.01 12.83
C ASP A 105 6.24 3.44 12.88
N SER A 106 6.87 3.44 14.06
CA SER A 106 8.20 4.03 14.25
C SER A 106 9.34 3.02 14.27
N VAL A 107 9.11 1.78 14.69
CA VAL A 107 10.18 0.77 14.78
C VAL A 107 9.97 -0.32 13.75
N LEU A 108 10.76 -0.24 12.68
CA LEU A 108 10.80 -1.26 11.63
C LEU A 108 11.75 -2.39 12.05
N LEU A 109 11.22 -3.61 12.07
CA LEU A 109 11.99 -4.81 12.41
C LEU A 109 12.59 -5.43 11.15
N ASP A 110 11.77 -5.57 10.11
CA ASP A 110 12.11 -6.30 8.89
C ASP A 110 11.32 -5.74 7.69
N ALA A 111 11.80 -6.02 6.48
CA ALA A 111 11.09 -5.69 5.24
C ALA A 111 10.73 -6.95 4.46
N PHE A 112 9.60 -6.89 3.76
CA PHE A 112 9.03 -7.99 3.00
C PHE A 112 8.61 -7.51 1.62
N ILE A 113 8.71 -8.40 0.64
CA ILE A 113 8.16 -8.18 -0.71
C ILE A 113 6.97 -9.10 -0.90
N HIS A 114 5.81 -8.49 -1.10
CA HIS A 114 4.61 -9.21 -1.49
C HIS A 114 4.53 -9.24 -3.02
N SER A 115 5.05 -10.34 -3.57
CA SER A 115 5.21 -10.52 -5.01
C SER A 115 3.90 -10.95 -5.70
N PRO A 116 3.63 -10.47 -6.93
CA PRO A 116 2.48 -10.92 -7.72
C PRO A 116 2.71 -12.23 -8.48
N THR A 117 3.92 -12.81 -8.48
CA THR A 117 4.35 -13.72 -9.57
C THR A 117 3.60 -15.05 -9.72
N HIS A 118 2.62 -15.38 -8.87
CA HIS A 118 1.66 -16.42 -9.21
C HIS A 118 0.29 -15.99 -8.73
N LEU A 119 -0.74 -16.15 -9.58
CA LEU A 119 -2.13 -16.29 -9.13
C LEU A 119 -2.17 -17.46 -8.12
N GLY A 120 -1.89 -17.16 -6.84
CA GLY A 120 -1.72 -18.18 -5.80
C GLY A 120 -0.58 -17.94 -4.82
N SER A 121 0.46 -17.15 -5.16
CA SER A 121 1.48 -16.78 -4.16
C SER A 121 0.92 -15.69 -3.26
N SER A 122 0.13 -16.13 -2.29
CA SER A 122 -0.43 -15.30 -1.24
C SER A 122 0.63 -15.00 -0.17
N SER A 123 1.94 -15.07 -0.44
CA SER A 123 2.94 -14.92 0.62
C SER A 123 3.92 -13.81 0.30
N ALA A 124 4.25 -13.02 1.31
CA ALA A 124 5.33 -12.06 1.27
C ALA A 124 6.63 -12.73 1.74
N PHE A 125 7.74 -12.47 1.06
CA PHE A 125 9.03 -13.02 1.43
C PHE A 125 9.88 -11.95 2.11
N GLN A 126 10.60 -12.32 3.18
CA GLN A 126 11.47 -11.42 3.92
C GLN A 126 12.72 -11.08 3.10
N LEU A 127 13.13 -9.82 3.08
CA LEU A 127 14.39 -9.41 2.46
C LEU A 127 15.57 -9.86 3.32
N SER A 128 16.59 -10.43 2.67
CA SER A 128 17.85 -10.73 3.35
C SER A 128 18.69 -9.48 3.57
N GLN A 129 19.72 -9.59 4.42
CA GLN A 129 20.67 -8.51 4.65
C GLN A 129 21.33 -8.01 3.36
N SER A 130 21.67 -8.91 2.44
CA SER A 130 22.27 -8.54 1.14
C SER A 130 21.31 -7.79 0.23
N GLN A 131 20.00 -8.05 0.33
CA GLN A 131 18.97 -7.30 -0.39
C GLN A 131 18.73 -5.93 0.26
N LEU A 132 18.66 -5.84 1.59
CA LEU A 132 18.50 -4.57 2.31
C LEU A 132 19.68 -3.61 2.11
N THR A 133 20.89 -4.15 1.93
CA THR A 133 22.09 -3.36 1.62
C THR A 133 22.27 -3.11 0.12
N PHE A 134 21.30 -3.50 -0.72
CA PHE A 134 21.33 -3.36 -2.17
C PHE A 134 22.58 -3.97 -2.84
N LEU A 135 23.17 -5.00 -2.21
CA LEU A 135 24.25 -5.80 -2.80
C LEU A 135 23.74 -6.81 -3.83
N GLN A 136 22.42 -7.06 -3.86
CA GLN A 136 21.74 -7.80 -4.90
C GLN A 136 20.96 -6.85 -5.82
N PRO A 137 20.89 -7.15 -7.13
CA PRO A 137 20.17 -6.31 -8.08
C PRO A 137 18.66 -6.40 -7.85
N LEU A 138 17.99 -5.28 -8.12
CA LEU A 138 16.55 -5.21 -8.29
C LEU A 138 16.13 -5.88 -9.62
N PRO A 139 14.90 -6.40 -9.73
CA PRO A 139 13.92 -6.58 -8.65
C PRO A 139 14.36 -7.65 -7.64
N PHE A 140 13.96 -7.50 -6.38
CA PHE A 140 14.23 -8.51 -5.37
C PHE A 140 13.46 -9.79 -5.68
N SER A 141 14.07 -10.94 -5.40
CA SER A 141 13.45 -12.25 -5.59
C SER A 141 13.79 -13.19 -4.45
N ALA A 142 12.80 -13.96 -4.00
CA ALA A 142 13.01 -15.04 -3.05
C ALA A 142 14.01 -16.09 -3.56
N ALA A 143 14.12 -16.28 -4.88
CA ALA A 143 15.08 -17.21 -5.49
C ALA A 143 16.55 -16.79 -5.29
N GLN A 144 16.80 -15.51 -4.98
CA GLN A 144 18.14 -15.02 -4.67
C GLN A 144 18.64 -15.45 -3.28
N ASN A 145 17.79 -16.12 -2.48
CA ASN A 145 18.06 -16.52 -1.10
C ASN A 145 17.47 -17.92 -0.81
N THR A 146 18.31 -18.89 -0.46
CA THR A 146 17.87 -20.29 -0.25
C THR A 146 17.05 -20.50 1.02
N ASN A 147 17.10 -19.58 1.99
CA ASN A 147 16.45 -19.68 3.31
C ASN A 147 15.45 -18.55 3.57
N THR A 148 14.78 -18.05 2.53
CA THR A 148 13.88 -16.91 2.67
C THR A 148 12.66 -17.27 3.51
N SER A 149 12.48 -16.58 4.64
CA SER A 149 11.24 -16.67 5.42
C SER A 149 10.08 -16.10 4.61
N THR A 150 8.95 -16.79 4.59
CA THR A 150 7.74 -16.34 3.90
C THR A 150 6.58 -16.24 4.88
N VAL A 151 5.79 -15.18 4.78
CA VAL A 151 4.59 -14.95 5.58
C VAL A 151 3.38 -14.98 4.67
N HIS A 152 2.40 -15.81 5.01
CA HIS A 152 1.16 -15.87 4.26
C HIS A 152 0.35 -14.57 4.44
N ARG A 153 -0.37 -14.16 3.41
CA ARG A 153 -1.13 -12.91 3.25
C ARG A 153 -2.11 -12.70 4.39
N ASN A 154 -2.75 -13.78 4.81
CA ASN A 154 -3.72 -13.75 5.90
C ASN A 154 -3.07 -13.46 7.26
N ASP A 155 -1.76 -13.70 7.40
CA ASP A 155 -1.03 -13.55 8.66
C ASP A 155 -0.28 -12.21 8.74
N LEU A 156 -0.17 -11.48 7.62
CA LEU A 156 0.51 -10.18 7.55
C LEU A 156 -0.05 -9.21 8.60
N ARG A 157 -1.37 -9.09 8.70
CA ARG A 157 -2.00 -8.21 9.69
C ARG A 157 -1.70 -8.64 11.13
N ALA A 158 -1.75 -9.94 11.43
CA ALA A 158 -1.48 -10.46 12.76
C ALA A 158 -0.03 -10.23 13.20
N ARG A 159 0.91 -10.24 12.24
CA ARG A 159 2.31 -9.92 12.44
C ARG A 159 2.66 -8.44 12.36
N CYS A 160 1.66 -7.56 12.21
CA CYS A 160 1.90 -6.14 12.02
C CYS A 160 2.81 -5.84 10.81
N ILE A 161 2.61 -6.60 9.71
CA ILE A 161 3.32 -6.43 8.45
C ILE A 161 2.44 -5.64 7.48
N PHE A 162 2.75 -4.36 7.35
CA PHE A 162 2.10 -3.43 6.44
C PHE A 162 2.99 -2.21 6.24
N ARG A 163 2.77 -1.46 5.16
CA ARG A 163 3.45 -0.17 4.93
C ARG A 163 2.67 0.99 5.53
N ASP A 164 1.36 0.97 5.29
CA ASP A 164 0.38 1.99 5.67
C ASP A 164 -1.00 1.33 5.87
N ASP A 165 -1.97 2.10 6.37
CA ASP A 165 -3.35 1.64 6.61
C ASP A 165 -4.02 1.02 5.37
N PHE A 166 -3.61 1.44 4.18
CA PHE A 166 -4.18 1.04 2.90
C PHE A 166 -3.56 -0.23 2.32
N SER A 167 -2.27 -0.43 2.59
CA SER A 167 -1.51 -1.64 2.27
C SER A 167 -1.86 -2.82 3.18
N ARG A 168 -2.68 -2.59 4.23
CA ARG A 168 -3.21 -3.64 5.09
C ARG A 168 -4.09 -4.57 4.26
N ILE A 169 -3.51 -5.69 3.90
CA ILE A 169 -4.22 -6.72 3.19
C ILE A 169 -5.13 -7.46 4.16
N ASN A 170 -6.44 -7.32 3.97
CA ASN A 170 -7.40 -8.13 4.70
C ASN A 170 -7.31 -9.61 4.27
N PRO A 171 -7.44 -10.55 5.23
CA PRO A 171 -7.44 -11.97 4.91
C PRO A 171 -8.59 -12.30 3.95
N VAL A 172 -8.32 -13.14 2.94
CA VAL A 172 -9.30 -13.52 1.90
C VAL A 172 -10.51 -14.26 2.51
N ARG A 173 -10.32 -14.85 3.69
CA ARG A 173 -11.38 -15.40 4.53
C ARG A 173 -11.28 -14.78 5.92
N GLY A 174 -11.90 -13.62 6.10
CA GLY A 174 -12.31 -13.23 7.46
C GLY A 174 -13.30 -14.27 7.99
N PRO A 175 -13.38 -14.49 9.32
CA PRO A 175 -14.58 -15.12 9.88
C PRO A 175 -15.80 -14.35 9.35
N ARG A 176 -16.90 -15.07 9.05
CA ARG A 176 -18.18 -14.47 8.65
C ARG A 176 -18.78 -13.71 9.83
N CYS A 177 -18.18 -12.59 10.19
CA CYS A 177 -18.70 -11.67 11.17
C CYS A 177 -18.78 -10.34 10.45
N VAL A 178 -20.01 -9.87 10.22
CA VAL A 178 -20.25 -8.45 9.94
C VAL A 178 -19.73 -7.72 11.17
N VAL A 179 -18.48 -7.24 11.12
CA VAL A 179 -17.97 -6.35 12.16
C VAL A 179 -18.65 -5.01 11.88
N PRO A 180 -19.45 -4.48 12.82
CA PRO A 180 -20.00 -3.15 12.67
C PRO A 180 -18.84 -2.18 12.44
N LEU A 181 -18.98 -1.30 11.44
CA LEU A 181 -18.05 -0.18 11.28
C LEU A 181 -17.94 0.53 12.63
N THR A 182 -16.72 0.75 13.11
CA THR A 182 -16.52 1.63 14.27
C THR A 182 -17.11 3.00 13.95
N ASP A 183 -17.56 3.73 14.98
CA ASP A 183 -18.18 5.04 14.77
C ASP A 183 -17.24 6.01 14.05
N GLU A 184 -15.93 5.89 14.28
CA GLU A 184 -14.88 6.63 13.56
C GLU A 184 -14.83 6.28 12.07
N LEU A 185 -14.84 4.98 11.72
CA LEU A 185 -14.84 4.55 10.32
C LEU A 185 -16.12 4.99 9.64
N LYS A 186 -17.27 4.86 10.32
CA LYS A 186 -18.56 5.33 9.81
C LYS A 186 -18.57 6.83 9.58
N ALA A 187 -18.01 7.62 10.50
CA ALA A 187 -17.85 9.06 10.36
C ALA A 187 -16.91 9.44 9.20
N GLY A 188 -15.83 8.68 8.99
CA GLY A 188 -14.93 8.83 7.85
C GLY A 188 -15.65 8.55 6.52
N TYR A 189 -16.35 7.42 6.42
CA TYR A 189 -17.13 7.07 5.22
C TYR A 189 -18.26 8.08 4.94
N ASP A 190 -18.95 8.55 5.97
CA ASP A 190 -20.00 9.55 5.85
C ASP A 190 -19.45 10.94 5.48
N TRP A 191 -18.26 11.30 5.96
CA TRP A 191 -17.57 12.52 5.54
C TRP A 191 -17.16 12.42 4.06
N VAL A 192 -16.52 11.33 3.64
CA VAL A 192 -16.13 11.10 2.23
C VAL A 192 -17.37 11.20 1.33
N ARG A 193 -18.48 10.56 1.74
CA ARG A 193 -19.76 10.64 1.01
C ARG A 193 -20.27 12.07 0.90
N ARG A 194 -20.26 12.85 1.99
CA ARG A 194 -20.69 14.25 1.99
C ARG A 194 -19.84 15.14 1.10
N GLN A 195 -18.52 14.98 1.11
CA GLN A 195 -17.63 15.74 0.22
C GLN A 195 -17.88 15.38 -1.25
N HIS A 196 -18.13 14.10 -1.53
CA HIS A 196 -18.50 13.63 -2.86
C HIS A 196 -19.83 14.24 -3.33
N GLU A 197 -20.82 14.32 -2.44
CA GLU A 197 -22.12 14.93 -2.74
C GLU A 197 -22.04 16.46 -2.93
N ALA A 198 -21.26 17.16 -2.09
CA ALA A 198 -21.01 18.59 -2.23
C ALA A 198 -20.32 18.90 -3.57
N ARG A 199 -19.29 18.12 -3.92
CA ARG A 199 -18.61 18.20 -5.21
C ARG A 199 -19.58 17.98 -6.38
N ALA A 200 -20.47 17.00 -6.29
CA ALA A 200 -21.48 16.73 -7.32
C ALA A 200 -22.51 17.86 -7.50
N ARG A 201 -22.74 18.67 -6.46
CA ARG A 201 -23.60 19.86 -6.51
C ARG A 201 -22.86 21.14 -6.92
N GLY A 202 -21.54 21.06 -7.16
CA GLY A 202 -20.70 22.24 -7.40
C GLY A 202 -20.52 23.12 -6.15
N GLU A 203 -20.76 22.57 -4.97
CA GLU A 203 -20.58 23.25 -3.69
C GLU A 203 -19.09 23.16 -3.26
N PRO A 204 -18.62 24.11 -2.44
CA PRO A 204 -17.32 23.99 -1.79
C PRO A 204 -17.22 22.67 -1.01
N TYR A 205 -16.08 21.98 -1.14
CA TYR A 205 -15.82 20.71 -0.46
C TYR A 205 -14.39 20.67 0.11
N GLU A 206 -14.20 19.85 1.13
CA GLU A 206 -12.94 19.69 1.84
C GLU A 206 -12.14 18.52 1.26
N THR A 207 -10.81 18.68 1.15
CA THR A 207 -9.90 17.62 0.65
C THR A 207 -9.19 16.86 1.76
N ARG A 208 -9.33 17.30 3.01
CA ARG A 208 -8.66 16.70 4.16
C ARG A 208 -9.65 16.43 5.28
N TYR A 209 -9.73 15.16 5.67
CA TYR A 209 -10.56 14.73 6.78
C TYR A 209 -9.84 14.99 8.11
N TYR A 210 -10.54 15.64 9.04
CA TYR A 210 -10.13 15.73 10.43
C TYR A 210 -11.14 14.97 11.28
N PRO A 211 -10.79 13.82 11.87
CA PRO A 211 -11.69 13.10 12.73
C PRO A 211 -12.01 13.95 13.98
N PRO A 212 -13.26 13.92 14.46
CA PRO A 212 -13.61 14.54 15.74
C PRO A 212 -12.80 13.88 16.86
N LYS A 213 -12.32 14.71 17.79
CA LYS A 213 -11.65 14.26 19.02
C LYS A 213 -12.64 13.69 20.01
#